data_AF-A0A316X8C8-F1
#
_entry.id   AF-A0A316X8C8-F1
#
_cell.length_a   1.000
_cell.length_b   1.000
_cell.length_c   1.000
_cell.angle_alpha   90.00
_cell.angle_beta   90.00
_cell.angle_gamma   90.00
#
_symmetry.space_group_name_H-M   'P 1'
#
loop_
_entity.id
_entity.type
_entity.pdbx_description
1 polymer ?
#
loop_
_entity_poly.entity_id
_entity_poly.type
_entity_poly.pdbx_seq_one_letter_code
_entity_poly.pdbx_strand_id
1 'polypeptide(L)' 'MFNWLSLVTGLFYIVLGIVVIVYKFFFTILEPAIAYALGGVLIIYGVFRIYRAISRIKKSRDEE' A
#
# COMPACT_ATOMS: atom_id res chain seq x y z
N MET A 1 -19.86 4.23 3.64
CA MET A 1 -19.60 3.91 2.21
C MET A 1 -18.16 3.43 2.03
N PHE A 2 -18.01 2.11 1.84
CA PHE A 2 -16.81 1.35 1.44
C PHE A 2 -15.43 1.74 2.00
N ASN A 3 -15.19 1.37 3.26
CA ASN A 3 -13.83 1.19 3.77
C ASN A 3 -13.10 0.02 3.06
N TRP A 4 -13.84 -0.84 2.33
CA TRP A 4 -13.29 -1.91 1.50
C TRP A 4 -12.46 -1.38 0.32
N LEU A 5 -12.86 -0.25 -0.27
CA LEU A 5 -12.12 0.35 -1.38
C LEU A 5 -10.74 0.84 -0.94
N SER A 6 -10.64 1.38 0.28
CA SER A 6 -9.36 1.79 0.88
C SER A 6 -8.46 0.59 1.19
N LEU A 7 -9.05 -0.55 1.56
CA LEU A 7 -8.33 -1.79 1.88
C LEU A 7 -7.80 -2.46 0.62
N VAL A 8 -8.67 -2.64 -0.39
CA VAL A 8 -8.31 -3.19 -1.70
C VAL A 8 -7.26 -2.32 -2.38
N THR A 9 -7.44 -1.00 -2.42
CA THR A 9 -6.43 -0.10 -2.99
C THR A 9 -5.12 -0.14 -2.21
N GLY A 10 -5.15 -0.22 -0.87
CA GLY A 10 -3.94 -0.42 -0.06
C GLY A 10 -3.18 -1.69 -0.43
N LEU A 11 -3.92 -2.78 -0.71
CA LEU A 11 -3.33 -4.04 -1.17
C LEU A 11 -2.72 -3.90 -2.58
N PHE A 12 -3.37 -3.18 -3.49
CA PHE A 12 -2.79 -2.82 -4.80
C PHE A 12 -1.51 -2.00 -4.67
N TYR A 13 -1.42 -1.05 -3.73
CA TYR A 13 -0.18 -0.29 -3.49
C TYR A 13 0.98 -1.17 -3.02
N ILE A 14 0.70 -2.16 -2.16
CA ILE A 14 1.72 -3.12 -1.71
C ILE A 14 2.17 -4.00 -2.87
N VAL A 15 1.24 -4.55 -3.64
CA VAL A 15 1.56 -5.39 -4.81
C VAL A 15 2.36 -4.61 -5.84
N LEU A 16 1.96 -3.37 -6.16
CA LEU A 16 2.74 -2.50 -7.05
C LEU A 16 4.14 -2.26 -6.51
N GLY A 17 4.29 -1.95 -5.21
CA GLY A 17 5.59 -1.74 -4.58
C GLY A 17 6.51 -2.98 -4.67
N ILE A 18 5.96 -4.18 -4.50
CA ILE A 18 6.69 -5.44 -4.67
C ILE A 18 7.14 -5.60 -6.13
N VAL A 19 6.24 -5.35 -7.09
CA VAL A 19 6.58 -5.41 -8.53
C VAL A 19 7.70 -4.43 -8.88
N VAL A 20 7.65 -3.20 -8.35
CA VAL A 20 8.71 -2.19 -8.55
C VAL A 20 10.07 -2.71 -8.07
N ILE A 21 10.11 -3.36 -6.90
CA ILE A 21 11.35 -3.87 -6.30
C ILE A 21 11.90 -5.07 -7.08
N VAL A 22 11.03 -6.01 -7.44
CA VAL A 22 11.43 -7.26 -8.09
C VAL A 22 11.91 -7.00 -9.51
N TYR A 23 11.14 -6.22 -10.28
CA TYR A 23 11.45 -5.96 -11.69
C TYR A 23 12.35 -4.73 -11.89
N LYS A 24 12.61 -3.95 -10.83
CA LYS A 24 13.34 -2.66 -10.90
C LYS A 24 12.82 -1.75 -12.01
N PHE A 25 11.52 -1.83 -12.23
CA PHE A 25 10.84 -1.21 -13.36
C PHE A 25 9.50 -0.66 -12.89
N PHE A 26 9.19 0.56 -13.33
CA PHE A 26 7.89 1.18 -13.06
C PHE A 26 7.28 1.69 -14.35
N PHE A 27 7.88 2.73 -14.92
CA PHE A 27 7.58 3.24 -16.27
C PHE A 27 8.86 3.34 -17.12
N THR A 28 10.01 3.32 -16.47
CA THR A 28 11.34 3.28 -17.07
C THR A 28 12.19 2.27 -16.28
N ILE A 29 13.35 1.91 -16.81
CA ILE A 29 14.34 1.13 -16.07
C ILE A 29 14.84 2.01 -14.93
N LEU A 30 14.62 1.59 -13.69
CA LEU A 30 15.05 2.33 -12.51
C LEU A 30 16.38 1.78 -12.01
N GLU A 31 17.23 2.71 -11.58
CA GLU A 31 18.41 2.35 -10.83
C GLU A 31 18.01 1.61 -9.54
N PRO A 32 18.75 0.58 -9.10
CA PRO A 32 18.36 -0.26 -7.97
C PRO A 32 18.03 0.53 -6.71
N ALA A 33 18.81 1.57 -6.39
CA ALA A 33 18.58 2.42 -5.22
C ALA A 33 17.22 3.13 -5.29
N ILE A 34 16.85 3.65 -6.46
CA ILE A 34 15.59 4.35 -6.68
C ILE A 34 14.42 3.36 -6.65
N ALA A 35 14.59 2.16 -7.23
CA ALA A 35 13.57 1.11 -7.20
C ALA A 35 13.24 0.65 -5.77
N TYR A 36 14.26 0.45 -4.92
CA TYR A 36 14.05 0.10 -3.51
C TYR A 36 13.41 1.25 -2.72
N ALA A 37 13.83 2.49 -2.95
CA ALA A 37 13.23 3.64 -2.29
C ALA A 37 11.74 3.82 -2.67
N LEU A 38 11.42 3.80 -3.97
CA LEU A 38 10.04 3.95 -4.44
C LEU A 38 9.14 2.79 -4.03
N GLY A 39 9.60 1.56 -4.22
CA GLY A 39 8.85 0.38 -3.82
C GLY A 39 8.64 0.33 -2.30
N GLY A 40 9.65 0.69 -1.52
CA GLY A 40 9.55 0.80 -0.07
C GLY A 40 8.49 1.82 0.36
N VAL A 41 8.49 3.02 -0.22
CA VAL A 41 7.48 4.05 0.06
C VAL A 41 6.07 3.57 -0.32
N LEU A 42 5.89 2.91 -1.47
CA LEU A 42 4.61 2.36 -1.90
C LEU A 42 4.08 1.31 -0.93
N ILE A 43 4.95 0.40 -0.46
CA ILE A 43 4.58 -0.63 0.51
C ILE A 43 4.21 0.02 1.85
N ILE A 44 5.04 0.93 2.38
CA ILE A 44 4.78 1.63 3.64
C ILE A 44 3.42 2.36 3.58
N TYR A 45 3.16 3.10 2.50
CA TYR A 45 1.90 3.81 2.33
C TYR A 45 0.71 2.85 2.20
N GLY A 46 0.87 1.75 1.46
CA GLY A 46 -0.15 0.71 1.33
C GLY A 46 -0.51 0.08 2.67
N VAL A 47 0.48 -0.24 3.50
CA VAL A 47 0.29 -0.75 4.87
C VAL A 47 -0.42 0.28 5.74
N PHE A 48 -0.01 1.55 5.69
CA PHE A 48 -0.66 2.62 6.45
C PHE A 48 -2.14 2.80 6.07
N ARG A 49 -2.48 2.65 4.79
CA ARG A 49 -3.88 2.67 4.31
C ARG A 49 -4.70 1.53 4.91
N ILE A 50 -4.16 0.31 4.88
CA ILE A 50 -4.82 -0.87 5.42
C ILE A 50 -5.02 -0.70 6.93
N TYR A 51 -3.99 -0.25 7.66
CA TYR A 51 -4.08 0.03 9.08
C TYR A 51 -5.18 1.04 9.41
N ARG A 52 -5.25 2.16 8.66
CA ARG A 52 -6.29 3.19 8.85
C ARG A 52 -7.70 2.64 8.57
N ALA A 53 -7.85 1.80 7.56
CA ALA A 53 -9.12 1.15 7.25
C ALA A 53 -9.54 0.20 8.38
N ILE A 54 -8.62 -0.64 8.88
CA ILE A 54 -8.87 -1.58 9.99
C ILE A 54 -9.21 -0.82 11.28
N SER A 55 -8.45 0.22 11.63
CA SER A 55 -8.69 1.04 12.83
C SER A 55 -10.08 1.69 12.82
N ARG A 56 -10.53 2.19 11.66
CA ARG A 56 -11.90 2.72 11.51
C ARG A 56 -12.97 1.65 11.68
N ILE A 57 -12.76 0.44 11.15
CA ILE A 57 -13.71 -0.68 11.31
C ILE A 57 -13.82 -1.09 12.78
N LYS A 58 -12.69 -1.12 13.50
CA LYS A 58 -12.65 -1.47 14.92
C LYS A 58 -13.39 -0.44 15.77
N LYS A 59 -13.21 0.86 15.51
CA LYS A 59 -13.86 1.93 16.27
C LYS A 59 -15.38 1.98 16.08
N SER A 60 -15.89 1.63 14.90
CA SER A 60 -17.34 1.52 14.67
C SER A 60 -18.00 0.34 15.38
N ARG A 61 -17.23 -0.55 16.03
CA ARG A 61 -17.75 -1.75 16.71
C ARG A 61 -17.71 -1.66 18.25
N ASP A 62 -17.12 -0.60 18.79
CA ASP A 62 -17.06 -0.30 20.24
C ASP A 62 -18.12 0.74 20.66
N GLU A 63 -19.03 1.15 19.76
CA GLU A 63 -20.14 2.08 20.03
C GLU A 63 -21.52 1.38 20.10
N GLU A 64 -21.56 0.03 20.18
CA GLU A 64 -22.78 -0.75 20.50
C GLU A 64 -22.67 -1.43 21.86
#